data_AF-A0A7S2KT58-F1
#
_entry.id   AF-A0A7S2KT58-F1
#
_cell.length_a   1.000
_cell.length_b   1.000
_cell.length_c   1.000
_cell.angle_alpha   90.00
_cell.angle_beta   90.00
_cell.angle_gamma   90.00
#
_symmetry.space_group_name_H-M   'P 1'
#
loop_
_entity.id
_entity.type
_entity.pdbx_description
1 polymer ?
#
loop_
_entity_poly.entity_id
_entity_poly.type
_entity_poly.pdbx_seq_one_letter_code
_entity_poly.pdbx_strand_id
1 'polypeptide(L)'
;GAMIVLVSMWIIRFMYMALTRGSFGLGFNALPSFHIKTMWKSGCVAGILWAVGNICGILCITSLGYTIGFCAVQSAMLISGAWGIFYYKEVQRKDYIRWWFLSALITLVGVIWLSQELHKT
;
A
#
# COMPACT_ATOMS: atom_id res chain seq x y z
N GLY A 1 7.13 -6.79 10.08
CA GLY A 1 7.76 -7.04 8.77
C GLY A 1 8.62 -5.87 8.31
N ALA A 2 8.01 -4.82 7.77
CA ALA A 2 8.72 -3.69 7.15
C ALA A 2 9.72 -2.95 8.07
N MET A 3 9.39 -2.76 9.37
CA MET A 3 10.34 -2.15 10.32
C MET A 3 11.60 -2.97 10.52
N ILE A 4 11.49 -4.31 10.60
CA ILE A 4 12.63 -5.20 10.77
C ILE A 4 13.53 -5.14 9.53
N VAL A 5 12.93 -5.10 8.34
CA VAL A 5 13.65 -4.97 7.06
C VAL A 5 14.35 -3.61 6.95
N LEU A 6 13.70 -2.53 7.36
CA LEU A 6 14.30 -1.19 7.39
C LEU A 6 15.49 -1.12 8.35
N VAL A 7 15.31 -1.61 9.57
CA VAL A 7 16.37 -1.62 10.60
C VAL A 7 17.54 -2.50 10.15
N SER A 8 17.28 -3.67 9.58
CA SER A 8 18.34 -4.54 9.06
C SER A 8 19.07 -3.91 7.86
N MET A 9 18.37 -3.26 6.93
CA MET A 9 19.01 -2.48 5.86
C MET A 9 19.88 -1.34 6.41
N TRP A 10 19.46 -0.67 7.48
CA TRP A 10 20.23 0.39 8.12
C TRP A 10 21.49 -0.15 8.79
N ILE A 11 21.40 -1.29 9.48
CA ILE A 11 22.55 -1.98 10.11
C ILE A 11 23.54 -2.43 9.03
N ILE A 12 23.07 -3.03 7.93
CA ILE A 12 23.92 -3.47 6.82
C ILE A 12 24.62 -2.26 6.18
N ARG A 13 23.89 -1.18 5.92
CA ARG A 13 24.46 0.05 5.34
C ARG A 13 25.49 0.69 6.28
N PHE A 14 25.23 0.71 7.58
CA PHE A 14 26.16 1.21 8.59
C PHE A 14 27.44 0.35 8.65
N MET A 15 27.31 -0.98 8.70
CA MET A 15 28.47 -1.89 8.71
C MET A 15 29.29 -1.81 7.41
N TYR A 16 28.64 -1.73 6.25
CA TYR A 16 29.32 -1.55 4.96
C TYR A 16 30.15 -0.26 4.92
N MET A 17 29.60 0.84 5.44
CA MET A 17 30.28 2.14 5.45
C MET A 17 31.40 2.21 6.50
N ALA A 18 31.24 1.53 7.64
CA ALA A 18 32.26 1.40 8.67
C ALA A 18 33.47 0.57 8.19
N LEU A 19 33.23 -0.55 7.50
CA LEU A 19 34.28 -1.44 6.98
C LEU A 19 35.03 -0.84 5.78
N THR A 20 34.35 -0.10 4.90
CA THR A 20 34.95 0.40 3.65
C THR A 20 35.67 1.74 3.81
N ARG A 21 35.30 2.58 4.80
CA ARG A 21 35.88 3.93 4.98
C ARG A 21 36.58 4.19 6.31
N GLY A 22 36.60 3.22 7.25
CA GLY A 22 37.39 3.30 8.49
C GLY A 22 37.05 4.45 9.45
N SER A 23 35.97 5.20 9.19
CA SER A 23 35.57 6.37 9.96
C SER A 23 34.12 6.24 10.41
N PHE A 24 33.95 5.94 11.71
CA PHE A 24 32.65 5.83 12.37
C PHE A 24 31.81 7.13 12.26
N GLY A 25 32.46 8.29 12.15
CA GLY A 25 31.78 9.59 12.05
C GLY A 25 31.07 9.83 10.71
N LEU A 26 31.61 9.33 9.60
CA LEU A 26 30.99 9.45 8.26
C LEU A 26 29.79 8.51 8.08
N GLY A 27 29.84 7.33 8.72
CA GLY A 27 28.71 6.38 8.74
C GLY A 27 27.51 6.94 9.51
N PHE A 28 27.75 7.65 10.62
CA PHE A 28 26.69 8.27 11.42
C PHE A 28 25.98 9.42 10.67
N ASN A 29 26.74 10.21 9.90
CA ASN A 29 26.20 11.32 9.11
C ASN A 29 25.50 10.87 7.81
N ALA A 30 25.72 9.62 7.39
CA ALA A 30 25.03 8.98 6.27
C ALA A 30 23.72 8.26 6.68
N LEU A 31 23.42 8.21 7.98
CA LEU A 31 22.09 7.78 8.44
C LEU A 31 21.04 8.77 7.93
N PRO A 32 19.85 8.28 7.55
CA PRO A 32 18.79 9.13 7.05
C PRO A 32 18.49 10.22 8.07
N SER A 33 18.59 11.48 7.65
CA SER A 33 18.23 12.60 8.50
C SER A 33 16.76 12.46 8.86
N PHE A 34 16.50 12.38 10.16
CA PHE A 34 15.17 12.22 10.72
C PHE A 34 14.34 13.47 10.41
N HIS A 35 13.65 13.48 9.27
CA HIS A 35 12.69 14.52 8.87
C HIS A 35 11.37 14.41 9.64
N ILE A 36 11.44 14.19 10.96
CA ILE A 36 10.30 13.91 11.83
C ILE A 36 9.26 15.03 11.75
N LYS A 37 9.69 16.29 11.74
CA LYS A 37 8.77 17.44 11.68
C LYS A 37 7.94 17.50 10.39
N THR A 38 8.51 17.12 9.26
CA THR A 38 7.81 17.14 7.96
C THR A 38 6.98 15.88 7.76
N MET A 39 7.50 14.72 8.16
CA MET A 39 6.83 13.43 7.95
C MET A 39 5.70 13.16 8.94
N TRP A 40 5.70 13.79 10.11
CA TRP A 40 4.68 13.53 11.13
C TRP A 40 3.26 13.83 10.64
N LYS A 41 3.04 14.96 9.95
CA LYS A 41 1.71 15.34 9.46
C LYS A 41 1.18 14.35 8.41
N SER A 42 1.97 14.08 7.37
CA SER A 42 1.59 13.15 6.31
C SER A 42 1.49 11.71 6.83
N GLY A 43 2.36 11.31 7.75
CA GLY A 43 2.35 10.00 8.39
C GLY A 43 1.13 9.79 9.28
N CYS A 44 0.75 10.79 10.08
CA CYS A 44 -0.47 10.73 10.89
C CYS A 44 -1.73 10.66 10.03
N VAL A 45 -1.81 11.48 8.96
CA VAL A 45 -2.96 11.43 8.03
C VAL A 45 -3.06 10.07 7.35
N ALA A 46 -1.94 9.54 6.85
CA ALA A 46 -1.91 8.20 6.25
C ALA A 46 -2.29 7.10 7.26
N GLY A 47 -1.80 7.21 8.50
CA GLY A 47 -2.12 6.26 9.57
C GLY A 47 -3.60 6.29 9.98
N ILE A 48 -4.19 7.49 10.11
CA ILE A 48 -5.62 7.65 10.40
C ILE A 48 -6.45 7.08 9.25
N LEU A 49 -6.12 7.44 8.00
CA LEU A 49 -6.84 6.95 6.82
C LEU A 49 -6.76 5.41 6.72
N TRP A 50 -5.60 4.83 7.02
CA TRP A 50 -5.42 3.39 7.08
C TRP A 50 -6.25 2.74 8.20
N ALA A 51 -6.24 3.31 9.41
CA ALA A 51 -7.03 2.79 10.52
C ALA A 51 -8.54 2.83 10.23
N VAL A 52 -9.04 3.94 9.68
CA VAL A 52 -10.43 4.09 9.24
C VAL A 52 -10.78 3.06 8.16
N GLY A 53 -9.90 2.85 7.18
CA GLY A 53 -10.08 1.84 6.14
C GLY A 53 -10.19 0.42 6.71
N ASN A 54 -9.36 0.07 7.70
CA ASN A 54 -9.43 -1.24 8.34
C ASN A 54 -10.72 -1.42 9.16
N ILE A 55 -11.16 -0.40 9.90
CA ILE A 55 -12.43 -0.45 10.63
C ILE A 55 -13.60 -0.64 9.64
N CYS A 56 -13.62 0.12 8.56
CA CYS A 56 -14.64 -0.01 7.51
C CYS A 56 -14.61 -1.40 6.86
N GLY A 57 -13.41 -1.97 6.62
CA GLY A 57 -13.25 -3.32 6.10
C GLY A 57 -13.78 -4.40 7.04
N ILE A 58 -13.51 -4.28 8.34
CA ILE A 58 -14.05 -5.18 9.37
C ILE A 58 -15.58 -5.08 9.39
N LEU A 59 -16.14 -3.86 9.39
CA LEU A 59 -17.59 -3.66 9.38
C LEU A 59 -18.23 -4.29 8.14
N CYS A 60 -17.63 -4.11 6.96
CA CYS A 60 -18.09 -4.72 5.71
C CYS A 60 -18.11 -6.25 5.80
N ILE A 61 -17.05 -6.86 6.32
CA ILE A 61 -16.95 -8.32 6.53
C ILE A 61 -18.00 -8.82 7.54
N THR A 62 -18.20 -8.10 8.65
CA THR A 62 -19.17 -8.50 9.67
C THR A 62 -20.62 -8.35 9.22
N SER A 63 -20.93 -7.38 8.36
CA SER A 63 -22.30 -7.10 7.91
C SER A 63 -22.72 -7.90 6.67
N LEU A 64 -21.81 -8.10 5.71
CA LEU A 64 -22.11 -8.79 4.43
C LEU A 64 -21.66 -10.26 4.41
N GLY A 65 -20.96 -10.71 5.46
CA GLY A 65 -20.34 -12.04 5.52
C GLY A 65 -18.91 -12.04 4.95
N TYR A 66 -18.14 -13.05 5.36
CA TYR A 66 -16.70 -13.13 5.10
C TYR A 66 -16.36 -13.07 3.60
N THR A 67 -17.06 -13.85 2.78
CA THR A 67 -16.78 -13.96 1.34
C THR A 67 -17.07 -12.65 0.58
N ILE A 68 -18.24 -12.04 0.77
CA ILE A 68 -18.58 -10.79 0.07
C ILE A 68 -17.76 -9.63 0.60
N GLY A 69 -17.63 -9.52 1.93
CA GLY A 69 -16.88 -8.43 2.55
C GLY A 69 -15.40 -8.44 2.17
N PHE A 70 -14.78 -9.62 2.10
CA PHE A 70 -13.37 -9.72 1.70
C PHE A 70 -13.15 -9.31 0.23
N CYS A 71 -14.06 -9.70 -0.67
CA CYS A 71 -14.01 -9.30 -2.07
C CYS A 71 -14.26 -7.79 -2.26
N ALA A 72 -15.17 -7.21 -1.48
CA ALA A 72 -15.39 -5.77 -1.46
C ALA A 72 -14.14 -5.02 -0.96
N VAL A 73 -13.49 -5.47 0.10
CA VAL A 73 -12.25 -4.86 0.61
C VAL A 73 -11.12 -4.97 -0.42
N GLN A 74 -10.97 -6.11 -1.09
CA GLN A 74 -9.95 -6.29 -2.13
C GLN A 74 -10.18 -5.41 -3.38
N SER A 75 -11.44 -5.04 -3.66
CA SER A 75 -11.74 -4.10 -4.75
C SER A 75 -11.16 -2.69 -4.50
N ALA A 76 -10.78 -2.34 -3.26
CA ALA A 76 -10.10 -1.09 -2.95
C ALA A 76 -8.76 -0.94 -3.70
N MET A 77 -8.13 -2.05 -4.12
CA MET A 77 -6.94 -2.03 -4.96
C MET A 77 -7.20 -1.40 -6.34
N LEU A 78 -8.43 -1.49 -6.86
CA LEU A 78 -8.84 -0.81 -8.09
C LEU A 78 -8.91 0.71 -7.88
N ILE A 79 -9.42 1.16 -6.74
CA ILE A 79 -9.44 2.59 -6.39
C ILE A 79 -8.01 3.12 -6.21
N SER A 80 -7.14 2.34 -5.57
CA SER A 80 -5.71 2.67 -5.45
C SER A 80 -5.03 2.80 -6.82
N GLY A 81 -5.27 1.85 -7.73
CA GLY A 81 -4.77 1.93 -9.11
C GLY A 81 -5.32 3.13 -9.89
N ALA A 82 -6.60 3.46 -9.70
CA ALA A 82 -7.22 4.64 -10.31
C ALA A 82 -6.53 5.92 -9.84
N TRP A 83 -6.25 6.04 -8.54
CA TRP A 83 -5.51 7.17 -7.99
C TRP A 83 -4.09 7.27 -8.56
N GLY A 84 -3.41 6.13 -8.76
CA GLY A 84 -2.10 6.07 -9.44
C GLY A 84 -2.13 6.63 -10.87
N ILE A 85 -3.18 6.31 -11.63
CA ILE A 85 -3.34 6.77 -13.02
C ILE A 85 -3.75 8.25 -13.08
N PHE A 86 -4.77 8.65 -12.30
CA PHE A 86 -5.35 10.00 -12.40
C PHE A 86 -4.57 11.07 -11.63
N TYR A 87 -4.14 10.78 -10.40
CA TYR A 87 -3.51 11.76 -9.52
C TYR A 87 -1.98 11.78 -9.69
N TYR A 88 -1.33 10.62 -9.65
CA TYR A 88 0.13 10.54 -9.76
C TYR A 88 0.63 10.54 -11.21
N LYS A 89 -0.27 10.28 -12.19
CA LYS A 89 0.04 10.21 -13.62
C LYS A 89 1.23 9.30 -13.94
N GLU A 90 1.43 8.25 -13.13
CA GLU A 90 2.59 7.34 -13.22
C GLU A 90 2.60 6.57 -14.55
N VAL A 91 1.40 6.29 -15.09
CA VAL A 91 1.23 5.59 -16.35
C VAL A 91 0.78 6.58 -17.41
N GLN A 92 1.72 7.14 -18.18
CA GLN A 92 1.42 8.10 -19.25
C GLN A 92 1.09 7.42 -20.59
N ARG A 93 1.41 6.13 -20.75
CA ARG A 93 1.12 5.39 -21.99
C ARG A 93 -0.33 4.90 -22.01
N LYS A 94 -1.08 5.39 -23.00
CA LYS A 94 -2.51 5.10 -23.19
C LYS A 94 -2.82 3.60 -23.30
N ASP A 95 -1.90 2.80 -23.84
CA ASP A 95 -2.11 1.34 -23.99
C ASP A 95 -2.15 0.62 -22.64
N TYR A 96 -1.26 0.97 -21.70
CA TYR A 96 -1.26 0.38 -20.36
C TYR A 96 -2.48 0.81 -19.55
N ILE A 97 -2.97 2.04 -19.75
CA ILE A 97 -4.21 2.52 -19.13
C ILE A 97 -5.39 1.65 -19.60
N ARG A 98 -5.48 1.34 -20.91
CA ARG A 98 -6.53 0.47 -21.45
C ARG A 98 -6.49 -0.94 -20.85
N TRP A 99 -5.30 -1.54 -20.75
CA TRP A 99 -5.12 -2.85 -20.11
C TRP A 99 -5.49 -2.84 -18.63
N TRP A 100 -5.19 -1.74 -17.93
CA TRP A 100 -5.59 -1.56 -16.54
C TRP A 100 -7.12 -1.49 -16.39
N PHE A 101 -7.81 -0.72 -17.23
CA PHE A 101 -9.27 -0.66 -17.22
C PHE A 101 -9.91 -2.02 -17.56
N LEU A 102 -9.34 -2.77 -18.51
CA LEU A 102 -9.82 -4.11 -18.84
C LEU A 102 -9.68 -5.06 -17.63
N SER A 103 -8.52 -5.04 -16.96
CA SER A 103 -8.28 -5.85 -15.76
C SER A 103 -9.21 -5.45 -14.61
N ALA A 104 -9.45 -4.16 -14.43
CA ALA A 104 -10.39 -3.63 -13.44
C ALA A 104 -11.83 -4.11 -13.72
N LEU A 105 -12.26 -4.10 -14.98
CA LEU A 105 -13.59 -4.56 -15.39
C LEU A 105 -13.76 -6.06 -15.13
N ILE A 106 -12.77 -6.88 -15.50
CA ILE A 106 -12.77 -8.34 -15.24
C ILE A 106 -12.87 -8.61 -13.74
N THR A 107 -12.11 -7.87 -12.93
CA THR A 107 -12.13 -8.01 -11.48
C THR A 107 -13.50 -7.66 -10.89
N LEU A 108 -14.13 -6.57 -11.34
CA LEU A 108 -15.47 -6.18 -10.90
C LEU A 108 -16.53 -7.21 -11.27
N VAL A 109 -16.49 -7.74 -12.50
CA VAL A 109 -17.39 -8.81 -12.95
C VAL A 109 -17.22 -10.05 -12.08
N GLY A 110 -15.97 -10.44 -11.76
CA GLY A 110 -15.69 -11.56 -10.87
C GLY A 110 -16.25 -11.37 -9.46
N VAL A 111 -16.13 -10.15 -8.89
CA VAL A 111 -16.70 -9.83 -7.57
C VAL A 111 -18.23 -9.88 -7.59
N ILE A 112 -18.88 -9.33 -8.63
CA ILE A 112 -20.34 -9.35 -8.77
C ILE A 112 -20.85 -10.79 -8.94
N TRP A 113 -20.19 -11.59 -9.78
CA TRP A 113 -20.54 -12.99 -10.00
C TRP A 113 -20.48 -13.78 -8.70
N LEU A 114 -19.38 -13.64 -7.95
CA LEU A 114 -19.21 -14.32 -6.68
C LEU A 114 -20.26 -13.90 -5.64
N SER A 115 -20.65 -12.62 -5.64
CA SER A 115 -21.72 -12.11 -4.78
C SER A 115 -23.08 -12.76 -5.10
N GLN A 116 -23.37 -13.00 -6.38
CA GLN A 116 -24.62 -13.63 -6.81
C GLN A 116 -24.72 -15.11 -6.44
N GLU A 117 -23.61 -15.85 -6.52
CA GLU A 117 -23.56 -17.26 -6.11
C GLU A 117 -23.86 -17.40 -4.61
N LEU A 118 -23.28 -16.53 -3.78
CA LEU A 118 -23.48 -16.59 -2.34
C LEU A 118 -24.93 -16.28 -1.93
N HIS A 119 -25.63 -15.42 -2.66
CA HIS A 119 -27.04 -15.10 -2.38
C HIS A 119 -28.02 -16.23 -2.78
N LYS A 120 -27.58 -17.20 -3.57
CA LYS A 120 -28.38 -18.37 -3.98
C LYS A 120 -28.21 -19.58 -3.06
N THR A 121 -27.25 -19.54 -2.13
CA THR A 121 -26.93 -20.65 -1.22
C THR A 121 -27.55 -20.39 0.15
#